data_AF-A0A0Q8XLH7-F1
#
_entry.id   AF-A0A0Q8XLH7-F1
#
_cell.length_a   1.000
_cell.length_b   1.000
_cell.length_c   1.000
_cell.angle_alpha   90.00
_cell.angle_beta   90.00
_cell.angle_gamma   90.00
#
_symmetry.space_group_name_H-M   'P 1'
#
loop_
_entity.id
_entity.type
_entity.pdbx_description
1 polymer ?
#
loop_
_entity_poly.entity_id
_entity_poly.type
_entity_poly.pdbx_seq_one_letter_code
_entity_poly.pdbx_strand_id
1 'polypeptide(L)'
;MNAVSPASKTGLPVKLALTADDTRIDTDQIASVEIWWEANRVPRARIVIYDGQPDSETFPFSDAETFVPGAKIVLSAGYGSDLAVIHKGVVVRHGLRIVPGASAQLVVDTSDPLLKMTLARHSAVTEKATDAALISALVSANGGSVRGNAAATTQVEAMVQAHASDWDLMLLRAEASGCVVVIDDSEVAVIAPTASASPVLTLEYGESILSFDAQIDAVSQLGDSVVNSRAWSYSDQAVTEATPDGSTEVTVPGNLKTAALADVLGVAAYVQQTAAARGEGELGKWSAAALMRAKLSQFTGTVKFQGSALARPGTHVTLAGLGERFNGDAFVSGIRHLIRGGDWHTTADLGMPAERFASRDAKIVDPPAAGLAPPLRGLHVGQVKAVAEDPNGDFRVQVTLPLTDPDNAIWARLAQPYASEGFGWSFFPEIDDEVVLGFMNEDPASAVILASVYSNQRAPTHTPEKTNDIKALVTRSKMEVNFNDKDVILKVSTPGGRYVELDDKAGTVIVTDPNANKLVMKSDTVELISAANMTIKSATNMTIDCGANLTIKAAANCDVSAVQINATGSAQLALASNGTGSLKAAAILEVNGALVKIN
;
A
#
# COMPACT_ATOMS: atom_id res chain seq x y z
N MET A 1 -35.08 -0.37 -28.01
CA MET A 1 -35.53 -1.54 -28.79
C MET A 1 -36.20 -2.48 -27.81
N ASN A 2 -37.37 -3.03 -28.13
CA ASN A 2 -38.03 -3.99 -27.24
C ASN A 2 -37.17 -5.25 -27.15
N ALA A 3 -36.99 -5.79 -25.94
CA ALA A 3 -36.26 -7.03 -25.71
C ALA A 3 -36.91 -8.18 -26.50
N VAL A 4 -36.09 -9.04 -27.11
CA VAL A 4 -36.56 -10.09 -28.03
C VAL A 4 -36.72 -11.41 -27.28
N SER A 5 -37.80 -12.16 -27.54
CA SER A 5 -37.98 -13.53 -26.99
C SER A 5 -37.10 -14.54 -27.75
N PRO A 6 -36.26 -15.32 -27.06
CA PRO A 6 -35.49 -16.41 -27.66
C PRO A 6 -36.36 -17.53 -28.27
N ALA A 7 -37.63 -17.66 -27.84
CA ALA A 7 -38.51 -18.72 -28.31
C ALA A 7 -38.80 -18.64 -29.82
N SER A 8 -38.69 -17.44 -30.40
CA SER A 8 -38.79 -17.22 -31.86
C SER A 8 -37.75 -17.99 -32.68
N LYS A 9 -36.70 -18.52 -32.04
CA LYS A 9 -35.63 -19.31 -32.67
C LYS A 9 -35.73 -20.81 -32.38
N THR A 10 -36.72 -21.25 -31.59
CA THR A 10 -36.91 -22.66 -31.24
C THR A 10 -37.24 -23.48 -32.48
N GLY A 11 -36.56 -24.62 -32.66
CA GLY A 11 -36.76 -25.52 -33.79
C GLY A 11 -36.08 -25.11 -35.11
N LEU A 12 -35.40 -23.95 -35.15
CA LEU A 12 -34.53 -23.60 -36.28
C LEU A 12 -33.19 -24.34 -36.18
N PRO A 13 -32.60 -24.77 -37.31
CA PRO A 13 -31.30 -25.42 -37.28
C PRO A 13 -30.23 -24.46 -36.78
N VAL A 14 -29.50 -24.89 -35.73
CA VAL A 14 -28.33 -24.15 -35.23
C VAL A 14 -27.21 -24.29 -36.25
N LYS A 15 -26.64 -23.14 -36.62
CA LYS A 15 -25.44 -23.08 -37.43
C LYS A 15 -24.29 -22.67 -36.54
N LEU A 16 -23.24 -23.49 -36.51
CA LEU A 16 -21.96 -23.18 -35.89
C LEU A 16 -20.98 -22.83 -37.01
N ALA A 17 -20.08 -21.88 -36.76
CA ALA A 17 -18.93 -21.62 -37.58
C ALA A 17 -17.71 -21.46 -36.68
N LEU A 18 -16.65 -22.19 -36.99
CA LEU A 18 -15.37 -22.15 -36.32
C LEU A 18 -14.30 -21.76 -37.33
N THR A 19 -13.51 -20.74 -37.03
CA THR A 19 -12.30 -20.41 -37.77
C THR A 19 -11.10 -20.45 -36.85
N ALA A 20 -10.00 -21.04 -37.33
CA ALA A 20 -8.69 -21.05 -36.70
C ALA A 20 -7.69 -20.36 -37.62
N ASP A 21 -7.07 -19.26 -37.16
CA ASP A 21 -6.19 -18.39 -37.95
C ASP A 21 -6.77 -18.08 -39.35
N ASP A 22 -8.02 -17.59 -39.35
CA ASP A 22 -8.82 -17.26 -40.54
C ASP A 22 -9.16 -18.44 -41.47
N THR A 23 -8.72 -19.65 -41.13
CA THR A 23 -9.08 -20.89 -41.84
C THR A 23 -10.37 -21.46 -41.28
N ARG A 24 -11.37 -21.66 -42.15
CA ARG A 24 -12.65 -22.25 -41.76
C ARG A 24 -12.52 -23.74 -41.50
N ILE A 25 -13.02 -24.18 -40.35
CA ILE A 25 -13.03 -25.59 -39.95
C ILE A 25 -14.40 -26.19 -40.24
N ASP A 26 -14.39 -27.45 -40.69
CA ASP A 26 -15.61 -28.21 -40.84
C ASP A 26 -16.26 -28.46 -39.48
N THR A 27 -17.52 -28.06 -39.37
CA THR A 27 -18.27 -28.10 -38.11
C THR A 27 -18.90 -29.45 -37.85
N ASP A 28 -18.98 -30.33 -38.85
CA ASP A 28 -19.59 -31.66 -38.72
C ASP A 28 -18.78 -32.60 -37.79
N GLN A 29 -17.48 -32.30 -37.61
CA GLN A 29 -16.59 -33.03 -36.71
C GLN A 29 -16.60 -32.48 -35.27
N ILE A 30 -17.28 -31.35 -35.03
CA ILE A 30 -17.34 -30.74 -33.69
C ILE A 30 -18.37 -31.47 -32.84
N ALA A 31 -17.91 -32.18 -31.82
CA ALA A 31 -18.75 -32.90 -30.87
C ALA A 31 -19.51 -31.93 -29.94
N SER A 32 -18.82 -30.91 -29.42
CA SER A 32 -19.43 -29.88 -28.58
C SER A 32 -18.57 -28.63 -28.45
N VAL A 33 -19.23 -27.49 -28.24
CA VAL A 33 -18.60 -26.23 -27.85
C VAL A 33 -19.22 -25.76 -26.54
N GLU A 34 -18.38 -25.48 -25.55
CA GLU A 34 -18.78 -24.89 -24.29
C GLU A 34 -18.04 -23.57 -24.10
N ILE A 35 -18.75 -22.49 -23.77
CA ILE A 35 -18.17 -21.15 -23.56
C ILE A 35 -18.57 -20.68 -22.17
N TRP A 36 -17.62 -20.15 -21.41
CA TRP A 36 -17.84 -19.59 -20.08
C TRP A 36 -17.39 -18.14 -20.03
N TRP A 37 -18.35 -17.23 -19.91
CA TRP A 37 -18.14 -15.79 -19.79
C TRP A 37 -18.70 -15.34 -18.46
N GLU A 38 -17.87 -14.85 -17.55
CA GLU A 38 -18.30 -14.43 -16.21
C GLU A 38 -17.70 -13.05 -15.91
N ALA A 39 -18.46 -12.19 -15.24
CA ALA A 39 -17.94 -10.93 -14.73
C ALA A 39 -16.81 -11.22 -13.72
N ASN A 40 -15.77 -10.39 -13.74
CA ASN A 40 -14.55 -10.56 -12.95
C ASN A 40 -13.79 -11.87 -13.24
N ARG A 41 -13.98 -12.47 -14.43
CA ARG A 41 -13.16 -13.58 -14.93
C ARG A 41 -12.77 -13.39 -16.39
N VAL A 42 -11.66 -14.02 -16.77
CA VAL A 42 -11.22 -14.09 -18.17
C VAL A 42 -12.11 -15.09 -18.92
N PRO A 43 -12.70 -14.71 -20.07
CA PRO A 43 -13.58 -15.59 -20.83
C PRO A 43 -12.79 -16.72 -21.48
N ARG A 44 -13.38 -17.91 -21.48
CA ARG A 44 -12.78 -19.13 -22.03
C ARG A 44 -13.80 -19.95 -22.81
N ALA A 45 -13.32 -20.81 -23.70
CA ALA A 45 -14.13 -21.82 -24.35
C ALA A 45 -13.40 -23.16 -24.41
N ARG A 46 -14.18 -24.23 -24.56
CA ARG A 46 -13.72 -25.59 -24.80
C ARG A 46 -14.41 -26.10 -26.05
N ILE A 47 -13.59 -26.53 -27.01
CA ILE A 47 -14.03 -27.12 -28.26
C ILE A 47 -13.62 -28.58 -28.22
N VAL A 48 -14.59 -29.48 -28.42
CA VAL A 48 -14.36 -30.91 -28.50
C VAL A 48 -14.64 -31.35 -29.93
N ILE A 49 -13.67 -31.97 -30.57
CA ILE A 49 -13.71 -32.42 -31.96
C ILE A 49 -13.50 -33.94 -31.95
N TYR A 50 -14.27 -34.67 -32.74
CA TYR A 50 -14.00 -36.10 -32.96
C TYR A 50 -12.71 -36.24 -33.76
N ASP A 51 -11.73 -36.92 -33.19
CA ASP A 51 -10.41 -37.06 -33.79
C ASP A 51 -9.73 -38.34 -33.33
N GLY A 52 -9.05 -39.03 -34.24
CA GLY A 52 -8.42 -40.31 -33.98
C GLY A 52 -9.06 -41.48 -34.72
N GLN A 53 -8.21 -42.24 -35.43
CA GLN A 53 -8.59 -43.48 -36.10
C GLN A 53 -7.75 -44.64 -35.52
N PRO A 54 -8.36 -45.54 -34.71
CA PRO A 54 -7.61 -46.61 -34.05
C PRO A 54 -6.90 -47.56 -35.03
N ASP A 55 -7.50 -47.82 -36.19
CA ASP A 55 -6.96 -48.75 -37.18
C ASP A 55 -5.71 -48.22 -37.89
N SER A 56 -5.58 -46.89 -37.99
CA SER A 56 -4.44 -46.23 -38.64
C SER A 56 -3.50 -45.51 -37.66
N GLU A 57 -3.83 -45.51 -36.37
CA GLU A 57 -3.05 -44.86 -35.30
C GLU A 57 -2.77 -43.36 -35.55
N THR A 58 -3.68 -42.67 -36.26
CA THR A 58 -3.53 -41.25 -36.66
C THR A 58 -4.55 -40.34 -35.99
N PHE A 59 -4.19 -39.08 -35.79
CA PHE A 59 -5.07 -38.02 -35.25
C PHE A 59 -5.05 -36.78 -36.16
N PRO A 60 -5.79 -36.81 -37.30
CA PRO A 60 -5.70 -35.77 -38.33
C PRO A 60 -5.89 -34.33 -37.86
N PHE A 61 -6.74 -34.07 -36.86
CA PHE A 61 -6.96 -32.71 -36.35
C PHE A 61 -5.92 -32.30 -35.30
N SER A 62 -5.45 -33.25 -34.48
CA SER A 62 -4.41 -33.03 -33.48
C SER A 62 -3.03 -32.82 -34.13
N ASP A 63 -2.73 -33.57 -35.19
CA ASP A 63 -1.48 -33.50 -35.95
C ASP A 63 -1.40 -32.27 -36.86
N ALA A 64 -2.53 -31.57 -37.09
CA ALA A 64 -2.60 -30.38 -37.91
C ALA A 64 -2.14 -29.11 -37.17
N GLU A 65 -1.53 -28.18 -37.89
CA GLU A 65 -1.12 -26.85 -37.38
C GLU A 65 -2.31 -25.99 -36.89
N THR A 66 -3.53 -26.37 -37.27
CA THR A 66 -4.77 -25.63 -37.05
C THR A 66 -5.10 -25.32 -35.58
N PHE A 67 -4.81 -26.26 -34.67
CA PHE A 67 -5.14 -26.13 -33.24
C PHE A 67 -3.91 -26.14 -32.34
N VAL A 68 -2.76 -25.76 -32.88
CA VAL A 68 -1.54 -25.60 -32.09
C VAL A 68 -1.74 -24.46 -31.07
N PRO A 69 -1.26 -24.60 -29.82
CA PRO A 69 -1.31 -23.52 -28.85
C PRO A 69 -0.77 -22.20 -29.42
N GLY A 70 -1.56 -21.14 -29.33
CA GLY A 70 -1.32 -19.83 -29.96
C GLY A 70 -2.23 -19.52 -31.15
N ALA A 71 -2.84 -20.51 -31.79
CA ALA A 71 -3.78 -20.29 -32.90
C ALA A 71 -4.99 -19.44 -32.47
N LYS A 72 -5.41 -18.50 -33.30
CA LYS A 72 -6.55 -17.61 -33.04
C LYS A 72 -7.85 -18.29 -33.42
N ILE A 73 -8.77 -18.37 -32.47
CA ILE A 73 -10.07 -19.02 -32.62
C ILE A 73 -11.18 -17.98 -32.62
N VAL A 74 -12.07 -18.05 -33.63
CA VAL A 74 -13.34 -17.33 -33.65
C VAL A 74 -14.47 -18.34 -33.75
N LEU A 75 -15.37 -18.28 -32.77
CA LEU A 75 -16.60 -19.07 -32.71
C LEU A 75 -17.78 -18.16 -33.00
N SER A 76 -18.58 -18.53 -33.99
CA SER A 76 -19.85 -17.87 -34.30
C SER A 76 -20.98 -18.88 -34.28
N ALA A 77 -22.10 -18.53 -33.68
CA ALA A 77 -23.31 -19.35 -33.71
C ALA A 77 -24.54 -18.51 -33.99
N GLY A 78 -25.58 -19.18 -34.47
CA GLY A 78 -26.84 -18.54 -34.81
C GLY A 78 -27.81 -19.49 -35.47
N TYR A 79 -28.86 -18.93 -36.07
CA TYR A 79 -29.96 -19.70 -36.64
C TYR A 79 -30.18 -19.28 -38.09
N GLY A 80 -30.27 -20.26 -39.00
CA GLY A 80 -30.42 -19.99 -40.43
C GLY A 80 -29.17 -19.29 -41.02
N SER A 81 -29.36 -18.10 -41.62
CA SER A 81 -28.28 -17.28 -42.18
C SER A 81 -27.61 -16.35 -41.17
N ASP A 82 -28.25 -16.10 -40.02
CA ASP A 82 -27.82 -15.08 -39.07
C ASP A 82 -26.81 -15.69 -38.10
N LEU A 83 -25.52 -15.46 -38.35
CA LEU A 83 -24.42 -15.86 -37.47
C LEU A 83 -23.91 -14.65 -36.69
N ALA A 84 -23.72 -14.81 -35.38
CA ALA A 84 -23.08 -13.82 -34.53
C ALA A 84 -21.86 -14.43 -33.85
N VAL A 85 -20.81 -13.63 -33.65
CA VAL A 85 -19.63 -14.06 -32.90
C VAL A 85 -20.02 -14.25 -31.44
N ILE A 86 -19.69 -15.42 -30.88
CA ILE A 86 -19.97 -15.78 -29.49
C ILE A 86 -18.70 -15.99 -28.66
N HIS A 87 -17.54 -16.18 -29.30
CA HIS A 87 -16.25 -16.15 -28.62
C HIS A 87 -15.10 -15.87 -29.59
N LYS A 88 -14.12 -15.11 -29.10
CA LYS A 88 -12.79 -14.96 -29.70
C LYS A 88 -11.75 -15.26 -28.64
N GLY A 89 -10.70 -15.96 -29.02
CA GLY A 89 -9.62 -16.31 -28.09
C GLY A 89 -8.45 -16.95 -28.81
N VAL A 90 -7.45 -17.34 -28.04
CA VAL A 90 -6.29 -18.11 -28.51
C VAL A 90 -6.30 -19.49 -27.88
N VAL A 91 -5.79 -20.50 -28.59
CA VAL A 91 -5.63 -21.84 -28.05
C VAL A 91 -4.58 -21.81 -26.93
N VAL A 92 -4.98 -22.22 -25.73
CA VAL A 92 -4.11 -22.26 -24.53
C VAL A 92 -3.85 -23.67 -24.04
N ARG A 93 -4.72 -24.64 -24.37
CA ARG A 93 -4.46 -26.07 -24.13
C ARG A 93 -4.94 -26.91 -25.30
N HIS A 94 -4.15 -27.92 -25.61
CA HIS A 94 -4.43 -28.94 -26.61
C HIS A 94 -4.30 -30.29 -25.92
N GLY A 95 -5.31 -31.14 -25.99
CA GLY A 95 -5.29 -32.45 -25.35
C GLY A 95 -6.13 -33.48 -26.06
N LEU A 96 -5.73 -34.74 -25.93
CA LEU A 96 -6.48 -35.89 -26.45
C LEU A 96 -7.28 -36.55 -25.32
N ARG A 97 -8.50 -36.96 -25.62
CA ARG A 97 -9.37 -37.70 -24.71
C ARG A 97 -9.86 -38.97 -25.40
N ILE A 98 -9.55 -40.11 -24.79
CA ILE A 98 -9.99 -41.44 -25.25
C ILE A 98 -10.76 -42.07 -24.10
N VAL A 99 -12.02 -42.40 -24.35
CA VAL A 99 -12.92 -43.03 -23.37
C VAL A 99 -13.41 -44.36 -23.95
N PRO A 100 -13.41 -45.46 -23.18
CA PRO A 100 -13.95 -46.73 -23.65
C PRO A 100 -15.40 -46.57 -24.15
N GLY A 101 -15.67 -47.05 -25.37
CA GLY A 101 -17.00 -47.00 -25.98
C GLY A 101 -17.40 -45.67 -26.62
N ALA A 102 -16.49 -44.70 -26.72
CA ALA A 102 -16.69 -43.45 -27.46
C ALA A 102 -15.58 -43.24 -28.50
N SER A 103 -15.87 -42.46 -29.54
CA SER A 103 -14.84 -41.99 -30.47
C SER A 103 -13.78 -41.20 -29.72
N ALA A 104 -12.53 -41.32 -30.15
CA ALA A 104 -11.45 -40.48 -29.65
C ALA A 104 -11.74 -38.99 -29.97
N GLN A 105 -11.23 -38.10 -29.10
CA GLN A 105 -11.57 -36.68 -29.15
C GLN A 105 -10.32 -35.81 -28.98
N LEU A 106 -10.21 -34.80 -29.83
CA LEU A 106 -9.38 -33.64 -29.59
C LEU A 106 -10.14 -32.63 -28.72
N VAL A 107 -9.51 -32.17 -27.64
CA VAL A 107 -10.03 -31.19 -26.69
C VAL A 107 -9.13 -29.96 -26.74
N VAL A 108 -9.70 -28.85 -27.22
CA VAL A 108 -9.02 -27.57 -27.36
C VAL A 108 -9.64 -26.59 -26.37
N ASP A 109 -8.85 -26.10 -25.41
CA ASP A 109 -9.27 -24.99 -24.54
C ASP A 109 -8.71 -23.68 -25.11
N THR A 110 -9.58 -22.68 -25.25
CA THR A 110 -9.25 -21.33 -25.68
C THR A 110 -9.51 -20.34 -24.56
N SER A 111 -8.76 -19.24 -24.55
CA SER A 111 -8.96 -18.13 -23.62
C SER A 111 -8.68 -16.81 -24.32
N ASP A 112 -9.22 -15.72 -23.79
CA ASP A 112 -8.84 -14.38 -24.26
C ASP A 112 -7.34 -14.10 -24.03
N PRO A 113 -6.63 -13.41 -24.94
CA PRO A 113 -5.22 -13.05 -24.80
C PRO A 113 -4.89 -12.30 -23.49
N LEU A 114 -5.84 -11.57 -22.90
CA LEU A 114 -5.68 -10.91 -21.61
C LEU A 114 -5.55 -11.87 -20.43
N LEU A 115 -5.68 -13.20 -20.63
CA LEU A 115 -5.31 -14.21 -19.63
C LEU A 115 -3.90 -13.96 -19.07
N LYS A 116 -2.98 -13.43 -19.87
CA LYS A 116 -1.61 -13.12 -19.44
C LYS A 116 -1.54 -12.14 -18.25
N MET A 117 -2.54 -11.26 -18.08
CA MET A 117 -2.65 -10.35 -16.93
C MET A 117 -2.75 -11.10 -15.59
N THR A 118 -3.15 -12.38 -15.62
CA THR A 118 -3.28 -13.25 -14.43
C THR A 118 -2.01 -14.04 -14.12
N LEU A 119 -1.04 -14.09 -15.04
CA LEU A 119 0.09 -15.03 -14.97
C LEU A 119 1.32 -14.41 -14.33
N ALA A 120 1.66 -13.19 -14.73
CA ALA A 120 2.82 -12.46 -14.21
C ALA A 120 2.44 -11.65 -12.97
N ARG A 121 3.39 -11.49 -12.06
CA ARG A 121 3.27 -10.61 -10.90
C ARG A 121 4.23 -9.45 -11.06
N HIS A 122 3.76 -8.25 -10.76
CA HIS A 122 4.52 -7.02 -10.87
C HIS A 122 4.54 -6.25 -9.56
N SER A 123 5.50 -5.34 -9.47
CA SER A 123 5.73 -4.47 -8.33
C SER A 123 5.90 -3.04 -8.84
N ALA A 124 4.91 -2.17 -8.63
CA ALA A 124 4.87 -0.83 -9.19
C ALA A 124 4.16 0.16 -8.25
N VAL A 125 4.50 1.44 -8.37
CA VAL A 125 3.78 2.53 -7.69
C VAL A 125 3.23 3.47 -8.74
N THR A 126 1.94 3.76 -8.66
CA THR A 126 1.26 4.74 -9.51
C THR A 126 0.81 5.90 -8.64
N GLU A 127 1.50 7.03 -8.74
CA GLU A 127 1.20 8.24 -7.95
C GLU A 127 0.08 9.07 -8.62
N LYS A 128 -0.76 9.69 -7.78
CA LYS A 128 -1.79 10.68 -8.18
C LYS A 128 -2.70 10.22 -9.33
N ALA A 129 -3.01 8.93 -9.37
CA ALA A 129 -3.86 8.33 -10.39
C ALA A 129 -5.30 8.11 -9.90
N THR A 130 -6.21 7.97 -10.86
CA THR A 130 -7.59 7.55 -10.62
C THR A 130 -7.71 6.04 -10.90
N ASP A 131 -8.73 5.38 -10.34
CA ASP A 131 -8.98 3.96 -10.61
C ASP A 131 -9.18 3.72 -12.11
N ALA A 132 -9.93 4.62 -12.76
CA ALA A 132 -10.16 4.55 -14.21
C ALA A 132 -8.85 4.66 -15.02
N ALA A 133 -7.94 5.55 -14.64
CA ALA A 133 -6.65 5.73 -15.31
C ALA A 133 -5.73 4.52 -15.11
N LEU A 134 -5.63 4.01 -13.87
CA LEU A 134 -4.83 2.82 -13.56
C LEU A 134 -5.32 1.60 -14.34
N ILE A 135 -6.63 1.32 -14.33
CA ILE A 135 -7.19 0.18 -15.05
C ILE A 135 -6.87 0.28 -16.55
N SER A 136 -7.03 1.46 -17.14
CA SER A 136 -6.73 1.68 -18.56
C SER A 136 -5.25 1.46 -18.89
N ALA A 137 -4.35 1.89 -18.00
CA ALA A 137 -2.92 1.64 -18.14
C ALA A 137 -2.56 0.15 -18.05
N LEU A 138 -3.10 -0.58 -17.07
CA LEU A 138 -2.85 -2.01 -16.89
C LEU A 138 -3.32 -2.85 -18.10
N VAL A 139 -4.49 -2.54 -18.64
CA VAL A 139 -5.04 -3.20 -19.83
C VAL A 139 -4.17 -2.91 -21.07
N SER A 140 -3.77 -1.65 -21.25
CA SER A 140 -2.95 -1.22 -22.39
C SER A 140 -1.54 -1.83 -22.35
N ALA A 141 -0.91 -1.91 -21.17
CA ALA A 141 0.37 -2.58 -20.97
C ALA A 141 0.34 -4.05 -21.39
N ASN A 142 -0.86 -4.66 -21.34
CA ASN A 142 -1.11 -6.02 -21.76
C ASN A 142 -1.73 -6.11 -23.18
N GLY A 143 -1.65 -5.05 -23.99
CA GLY A 143 -2.08 -5.08 -25.39
C GLY A 143 -3.59 -5.23 -25.60
N GLY A 144 -4.39 -4.94 -24.58
CA GLY A 144 -5.83 -4.78 -24.70
C GLY A 144 -6.25 -3.32 -24.87
N SER A 145 -7.55 -3.10 -25.00
CA SER A 145 -8.16 -1.76 -25.02
C SER A 145 -9.28 -1.67 -23.97
N VAL A 146 -9.71 -0.47 -23.63
CA VAL A 146 -10.86 -0.25 -22.74
C VAL A 146 -11.99 0.41 -23.54
N ARG A 147 -13.13 -0.27 -23.67
CA ARG A 147 -14.30 0.23 -24.44
C ARG A 147 -15.24 1.12 -23.62
N GLY A 148 -15.18 1.00 -22.30
CA GLY A 148 -15.98 1.80 -21.36
C GLY A 148 -15.47 1.60 -19.93
N ASN A 149 -15.40 2.68 -19.16
CA ASN A 149 -14.82 2.64 -17.82
C ASN A 149 -15.61 3.48 -16.81
N ALA A 150 -16.38 2.80 -15.96
CA ALA A 150 -17.18 3.43 -14.92
C ALA A 150 -16.46 3.51 -13.55
N ALA A 151 -15.19 3.13 -13.47
CA ALA A 151 -14.42 3.18 -12.22
C ALA A 151 -14.26 4.62 -11.70
N ALA A 152 -13.91 4.75 -10.42
CA ALA A 152 -13.79 6.02 -9.75
C ALA A 152 -12.75 6.94 -10.42
N THR A 153 -13.11 8.21 -10.51
CA THR A 153 -12.27 9.29 -11.06
C THR A 153 -11.66 10.16 -9.96
N THR A 154 -11.81 9.77 -8.70
CA THR A 154 -11.14 10.40 -7.56
C THR A 154 -9.66 10.05 -7.60
N GLN A 155 -8.78 11.04 -7.46
CA GLN A 155 -7.35 10.79 -7.39
C GLN A 155 -7.00 10.18 -6.03
N VAL A 156 -6.16 9.14 -6.06
CA VAL A 156 -5.53 8.55 -4.89
C VAL A 156 -4.06 8.95 -4.90
N GLU A 157 -3.51 9.27 -3.73
CA GLU A 157 -2.14 9.76 -3.58
C GLU A 157 -1.12 8.78 -4.18
N ALA A 158 -1.22 7.51 -3.80
CA ALA A 158 -0.40 6.44 -4.34
C ALA A 158 -1.18 5.12 -4.37
N MET A 159 -1.14 4.44 -5.52
CA MET A 159 -1.61 3.07 -5.68
C MET A 159 -0.40 2.17 -5.87
N VAL A 160 -0.22 1.22 -4.95
CA VAL A 160 0.95 0.36 -4.96
C VAL A 160 0.53 -1.05 -5.36
N GLN A 161 1.11 -1.54 -6.45
CA GLN A 161 1.09 -2.94 -6.83
C GLN A 161 2.26 -3.63 -6.13
N ALA A 162 1.97 -4.55 -5.22
CA ALA A 162 2.99 -5.24 -4.46
C ALA A 162 3.03 -6.73 -4.79
N HIS A 163 3.90 -7.12 -5.73
CA HIS A 163 4.06 -8.50 -6.20
C HIS A 163 2.72 -9.22 -6.49
N ALA A 164 1.86 -8.52 -7.23
CA ALA A 164 0.52 -8.95 -7.58
C ALA A 164 0.31 -8.90 -9.10
N SER A 165 -0.63 -9.71 -9.60
CA SER A 165 -0.93 -9.69 -11.03
C SER A 165 -1.69 -8.40 -11.40
N ASP A 166 -1.53 -7.95 -12.65
CA ASP A 166 -2.25 -6.76 -13.15
C ASP A 166 -3.76 -6.99 -13.09
N TRP A 167 -4.18 -8.25 -13.29
CA TRP A 167 -5.56 -8.68 -13.16
C TRP A 167 -6.11 -8.49 -11.74
N ASP A 168 -5.37 -8.95 -10.72
CA ASP A 168 -5.82 -8.85 -9.34
C ASP A 168 -5.93 -7.39 -8.89
N LEU A 169 -4.94 -6.56 -9.23
CA LEU A 169 -4.98 -5.12 -8.94
C LEU A 169 -6.17 -4.44 -9.63
N MET A 170 -6.40 -4.74 -10.91
CA MET A 170 -7.54 -4.21 -11.66
C MET A 170 -8.88 -4.59 -11.01
N LEU A 171 -9.07 -5.85 -10.62
CA LEU A 171 -10.30 -6.30 -9.97
C LEU A 171 -10.51 -5.63 -8.61
N LEU A 172 -9.46 -5.49 -7.79
CA LEU A 172 -9.55 -4.82 -6.49
C LEU A 172 -10.01 -3.37 -6.65
N ARG A 173 -9.44 -2.62 -7.61
CA ARG A 173 -9.84 -1.22 -7.86
C ARG A 173 -11.21 -1.10 -8.51
N ALA A 174 -11.57 -2.00 -9.42
CA ALA A 174 -12.91 -2.03 -10.01
C ALA A 174 -13.98 -2.34 -8.94
N GLU A 175 -13.76 -3.32 -8.06
CA GLU A 175 -14.70 -3.64 -6.98
C GLU A 175 -14.75 -2.53 -5.91
N ALA A 176 -13.64 -1.86 -5.59
CA ALA A 176 -13.63 -0.69 -4.72
C ALA A 176 -14.48 0.47 -5.28
N SER A 177 -14.54 0.56 -6.62
CA SER A 177 -15.42 1.49 -7.35
C SER A 177 -16.87 0.99 -7.54
N GLY A 178 -17.24 -0.17 -6.99
CA GLY A 178 -18.58 -0.75 -7.17
C GLY A 178 -18.85 -1.28 -8.59
N CYS A 179 -17.80 -1.51 -9.38
CA CYS A 179 -17.89 -1.94 -10.76
C CYS A 179 -17.55 -3.42 -10.94
N VAL A 180 -17.95 -3.97 -12.08
CA VAL A 180 -17.54 -5.30 -12.56
C VAL A 180 -16.72 -5.18 -13.84
N VAL A 181 -15.82 -6.12 -14.05
CA VAL A 181 -14.96 -6.18 -15.23
C VAL A 181 -15.45 -7.28 -16.16
N VAL A 182 -15.67 -6.94 -17.43
CA VAL A 182 -16.03 -7.89 -18.49
C VAL A 182 -15.05 -7.74 -19.64
N ILE A 183 -14.59 -8.86 -20.21
CA ILE A 183 -13.70 -8.89 -21.37
C ILE A 183 -14.46 -9.43 -22.58
N ASP A 184 -14.22 -8.81 -23.72
CA ASP A 184 -14.72 -9.25 -25.03
C ASP A 184 -13.67 -8.86 -26.07
N ASP A 185 -12.99 -9.85 -26.68
CA ASP A 185 -12.01 -9.64 -27.75
C ASP A 185 -10.83 -8.73 -27.39
N SER A 186 -10.17 -9.02 -26.27
CA SER A 186 -9.11 -8.16 -25.69
C SER A 186 -9.57 -6.72 -25.40
N GLU A 187 -10.87 -6.43 -25.44
CA GLU A 187 -11.45 -5.18 -24.96
C GLU A 187 -12.06 -5.38 -23.57
N VAL A 188 -11.70 -4.50 -22.65
CA VAL A 188 -12.19 -4.50 -21.28
C VAL A 188 -13.30 -3.47 -21.12
N ALA A 189 -14.39 -3.85 -20.47
CA ALA A 189 -15.42 -2.94 -19.99
C ALA A 189 -15.50 -3.00 -18.47
N VAL A 190 -15.35 -1.84 -17.84
CA VAL A 190 -15.62 -1.66 -16.40
C VAL A 190 -17.01 -1.06 -16.28
N ILE A 191 -17.95 -1.88 -15.81
CA ILE A 191 -19.38 -1.59 -15.84
C ILE A 191 -19.88 -1.37 -14.41
N ALA A 192 -20.55 -0.25 -14.17
CA ALA A 192 -21.35 -0.06 -12.97
C ALA A 192 -22.68 -0.81 -13.16
N PRO A 193 -23.05 -1.76 -12.28
CA PRO A 193 -24.25 -2.58 -12.41
C PRO A 193 -25.54 -1.82 -12.01
N THR A 194 -25.61 -0.53 -12.35
CA THR A 194 -26.71 0.38 -11.98
C THR A 194 -27.93 0.23 -12.90
N ALA A 195 -29.08 0.70 -12.42
CA ALA A 195 -30.43 0.47 -12.97
C ALA A 195 -30.79 1.05 -14.36
N SER A 196 -29.82 1.39 -15.22
CA SER A 196 -30.04 2.17 -16.44
C SER A 196 -29.92 1.41 -17.77
N ALA A 197 -29.53 0.12 -17.76
CA ALA A 197 -29.36 -0.65 -18.98
C ALA A 197 -30.65 -1.36 -19.39
N SER A 198 -31.10 -1.13 -20.63
CA SER A 198 -32.27 -1.84 -21.18
C SER A 198 -32.00 -3.35 -21.29
N PRO A 199 -32.99 -4.20 -20.96
CA PRO A 199 -32.83 -5.64 -21.08
C PRO A 199 -32.66 -6.07 -22.54
N VAL A 200 -31.76 -7.02 -22.77
CA VAL A 200 -31.44 -7.52 -24.12
C VAL A 200 -32.41 -8.60 -24.59
N LEU A 201 -33.02 -9.34 -23.66
CA LEU A 201 -33.92 -10.47 -23.91
C LEU A 201 -35.05 -10.49 -22.89
N THR A 202 -36.21 -10.99 -23.32
CA THR A 202 -37.32 -11.35 -22.43
C THR A 202 -37.42 -12.85 -22.34
N LEU A 203 -37.32 -13.38 -21.12
CA LEU A 203 -37.37 -14.79 -20.79
C LEU A 203 -38.68 -15.07 -20.05
N GLU A 204 -39.59 -15.79 -20.71
CA GLU A 204 -40.93 -16.06 -20.20
C GLU A 204 -41.11 -17.54 -19.87
N TYR A 205 -41.62 -17.82 -18.67
CA TYR A 205 -41.94 -19.17 -18.23
C TYR A 205 -43.13 -19.73 -19.00
N GLY A 206 -42.95 -20.92 -19.58
CA GLY A 206 -43.91 -21.52 -20.50
C GLY A 206 -43.66 -21.18 -21.97
N GLU A 207 -42.71 -20.30 -22.29
CA GLU A 207 -42.34 -19.95 -23.66
C GLU A 207 -40.84 -20.18 -23.94
N SER A 208 -39.95 -19.41 -23.29
CA SER A 208 -38.50 -19.40 -23.60
C SER A 208 -37.61 -19.92 -22.48
N ILE A 209 -38.12 -20.00 -21.24
CA ILE A 209 -37.40 -20.58 -20.11
C ILE A 209 -37.46 -22.11 -20.17
N LEU A 210 -36.29 -22.75 -20.18
CA LEU A 210 -36.13 -24.21 -20.19
C LEU A 210 -35.83 -24.77 -18.80
N SER A 211 -35.02 -24.06 -18.01
CA SER A 211 -34.87 -24.31 -16.58
C SER A 211 -34.62 -23.00 -15.85
N PHE A 212 -35.06 -22.93 -14.60
CA PHE A 212 -34.89 -21.75 -13.75
C PHE A 212 -34.69 -22.20 -12.32
N ASP A 213 -33.66 -21.68 -11.68
CA ASP A 213 -33.34 -21.90 -10.27
C ASP A 213 -32.78 -20.61 -9.69
N ALA A 214 -33.57 -19.91 -8.89
CA ALA A 214 -33.17 -18.64 -8.29
C ALA A 214 -33.77 -18.47 -6.90
N GLN A 215 -33.12 -17.63 -6.11
CA GLN A 215 -33.50 -17.33 -4.73
C GLN A 215 -33.53 -15.83 -4.48
N ILE A 216 -34.32 -15.45 -3.49
CA ILE A 216 -34.32 -14.11 -2.90
C ILE A 216 -33.67 -14.21 -1.53
N ASP A 217 -32.62 -13.45 -1.28
CA ASP A 217 -31.82 -13.52 -0.06
C ASP A 217 -31.87 -12.19 0.73
N ALA A 218 -32.27 -12.29 2.00
CA ALA A 218 -32.29 -11.18 2.95
C ALA A 218 -31.01 -11.10 3.81
N VAL A 219 -30.20 -12.15 3.85
CA VAL A 219 -29.08 -12.32 4.80
C VAL A 219 -28.01 -11.25 4.63
N SER A 220 -27.72 -10.86 3.39
CA SER A 220 -26.69 -9.86 3.07
C SER A 220 -27.27 -8.47 2.79
N GLN A 221 -28.57 -8.24 3.02
CA GLN A 221 -29.19 -6.94 2.76
C GLN A 221 -28.88 -5.93 3.86
N LEU A 222 -28.56 -4.71 3.45
CA LEU A 222 -28.17 -3.61 4.33
C LEU A 222 -29.07 -2.40 4.05
N GLY A 223 -29.45 -1.68 5.11
CA GLY A 223 -30.14 -0.40 4.97
C GLY A 223 -29.19 0.68 4.44
N ASP A 224 -29.68 1.55 3.57
CA ASP A 224 -28.85 2.57 2.90
C ASP A 224 -28.11 3.48 3.90
N SER A 225 -28.73 3.78 5.05
CA SER A 225 -28.18 4.67 6.08
C SER A 225 -27.25 3.99 7.09
N VAL A 226 -27.14 2.66 7.06
CA VAL A 226 -26.35 1.91 8.05
C VAL A 226 -24.94 1.60 7.57
N VAL A 227 -24.66 1.78 6.28
CA VAL A 227 -23.35 1.52 5.67
C VAL A 227 -22.50 2.78 5.79
N ASN A 228 -21.30 2.62 6.35
CA ASN A 228 -20.31 3.69 6.43
C ASN A 228 -18.90 3.09 6.44
N SER A 229 -17.93 3.88 5.98
CA SER A 229 -16.53 3.52 5.97
C SER A 229 -15.73 4.57 6.71
N ARG A 230 -14.75 4.14 7.52
CA ARG A 230 -13.90 5.06 8.29
C ARG A 230 -12.42 4.75 8.18
N ALA A 231 -11.60 5.78 8.26
CA ALA A 231 -10.15 5.72 8.29
C ALA A 231 -9.58 6.65 9.35
N TRP A 232 -8.37 6.38 9.82
CA TRP A 232 -7.63 7.33 10.64
C TRP A 232 -6.87 8.32 9.74
N SER A 233 -7.21 9.60 9.81
CA SER A 233 -6.40 10.69 9.23
C SER A 233 -5.30 11.03 10.23
N TYR A 234 -4.05 10.74 9.88
CA TYR A 234 -2.93 11.15 10.72
C TYR A 234 -2.59 12.64 10.58
N SER A 235 -2.96 13.27 9.47
CA SER A 235 -2.79 14.71 9.24
C SER A 235 -3.72 15.50 10.15
N ASP A 236 -4.97 15.07 10.28
CA ASP A 236 -5.97 15.72 11.14
C ASP A 236 -6.03 15.17 12.57
N GLN A 237 -5.34 14.04 12.82
CA GLN A 237 -5.43 13.26 14.06
C GLN A 237 -6.88 12.94 14.47
N ALA A 238 -7.69 12.57 13.49
CA ALA A 238 -9.12 12.30 13.65
C ALA A 238 -9.56 11.12 12.79
N VAL A 239 -10.71 10.55 13.14
CA VAL A 239 -11.38 9.56 12.29
C VAL A 239 -12.11 10.30 11.17
N THR A 240 -11.72 10.00 9.93
CA THR A 240 -12.47 10.39 8.73
C THR A 240 -13.52 9.32 8.47
N GLU A 241 -14.76 9.72 8.20
CA GLU A 241 -15.88 8.81 7.99
C GLU A 241 -16.71 9.26 6.79
N ALA A 242 -17.17 8.31 5.98
CA ALA A 242 -18.01 8.60 4.83
C ALA A 242 -19.12 7.55 4.63
N THR A 243 -20.33 8.03 4.37
CA THR A 243 -21.47 7.25 3.89
C THR A 243 -21.38 7.00 2.38
N PRO A 244 -22.17 6.08 1.80
CA PRO A 244 -22.21 5.84 0.36
C PRO A 244 -22.31 7.13 -0.47
N ASP A 245 -21.38 7.29 -1.43
CA ASP A 245 -21.37 8.40 -2.38
C ASP A 245 -21.67 7.93 -3.82
N GLY A 246 -22.60 8.62 -4.49
CA GLY A 246 -23.10 8.28 -5.82
C GLY A 246 -24.36 7.41 -5.81
N SER A 247 -24.84 7.02 -7.00
CA SER A 247 -26.00 6.12 -7.13
C SER A 247 -25.63 4.74 -6.61
N THR A 248 -26.44 4.13 -5.75
CA THR A 248 -26.31 2.73 -5.31
C THR A 248 -27.46 1.85 -5.80
N GLU A 249 -28.32 2.41 -6.64
CA GLU A 249 -29.52 1.74 -7.13
C GLU A 249 -29.17 0.71 -8.21
N VAL A 250 -29.65 -0.52 -7.99
CA VAL A 250 -29.48 -1.65 -8.89
C VAL A 250 -30.85 -2.22 -9.22
N THR A 251 -31.02 -2.72 -10.43
CA THR A 251 -32.27 -3.37 -10.84
C THR A 251 -32.26 -4.81 -10.36
N VAL A 252 -33.25 -5.18 -9.56
CA VAL A 252 -33.47 -6.53 -9.07
C VAL A 252 -34.90 -6.99 -9.40
N PRO A 253 -35.09 -8.27 -9.77
CA PRO A 253 -36.43 -8.81 -10.01
C PRO A 253 -37.28 -8.84 -8.75
N GLY A 254 -38.60 -8.81 -8.95
CA GLY A 254 -39.61 -8.98 -7.92
C GLY A 254 -40.21 -7.68 -7.39
N ASN A 255 -41.22 -7.84 -6.54
CA ASN A 255 -41.96 -6.75 -5.90
C ASN A 255 -41.57 -6.51 -4.42
N LEU A 256 -40.49 -7.13 -3.94
CA LEU A 256 -39.97 -6.94 -2.59
C LEU A 256 -39.05 -5.72 -2.55
N LYS A 257 -39.38 -4.77 -1.67
CA LYS A 257 -38.54 -3.58 -1.46
C LYS A 257 -37.28 -3.98 -0.71
N THR A 258 -36.12 -3.53 -1.19
CA THR A 258 -34.81 -3.76 -0.55
C THR A 258 -34.81 -3.36 0.93
N ALA A 259 -35.43 -2.22 1.28
CA ALA A 259 -35.56 -1.78 2.67
C ALA A 259 -36.27 -2.82 3.56
N ALA A 260 -37.35 -3.44 3.08
CA ALA A 260 -38.06 -4.46 3.83
C ALA A 260 -37.25 -5.75 4.02
N LEU A 261 -36.32 -6.04 3.11
CA LEU A 261 -35.40 -7.17 3.26
C LEU A 261 -34.27 -6.87 4.24
N ALA A 262 -33.74 -5.64 4.22
CA ALA A 262 -32.77 -5.19 5.22
C ALA A 262 -33.35 -5.24 6.65
N ASP A 263 -34.63 -4.92 6.81
CA ASP A 263 -35.35 -4.98 8.09
C ASP A 263 -35.50 -6.41 8.67
N VAL A 264 -35.33 -7.46 7.85
CA VAL A 264 -35.48 -8.86 8.30
C VAL A 264 -34.46 -9.21 9.39
N LEU A 265 -33.18 -8.86 9.14
CA LEU A 265 -32.11 -9.03 10.13
C LEU A 265 -31.86 -7.75 10.93
N GLY A 266 -32.25 -6.59 10.39
CA GLY A 266 -32.22 -5.32 11.12
C GLY A 266 -30.82 -4.91 11.57
N VAL A 267 -29.82 -5.04 10.69
CA VAL A 267 -28.43 -4.66 10.99
C VAL A 267 -28.37 -3.16 11.30
N ALA A 268 -28.08 -2.81 12.55
CA ALA A 268 -28.10 -1.43 13.02
C ALA A 268 -26.94 -0.57 12.47
N ALA A 269 -25.79 -1.18 12.20
CA ALA A 269 -24.61 -0.52 11.64
C ALA A 269 -23.75 -1.53 10.88
N TYR A 270 -23.30 -1.15 9.69
CA TYR A 270 -22.32 -1.86 8.88
C TYR A 270 -21.13 -0.93 8.63
N VAL A 271 -20.19 -0.96 9.57
CA VAL A 271 -19.04 -0.06 9.59
C VAL A 271 -17.83 -0.78 9.02
N GLN A 272 -17.35 -0.33 7.87
CA GLN A 272 -16.07 -0.74 7.33
C GLN A 272 -14.97 0.18 7.88
N GLN A 273 -13.77 -0.36 8.10
CA GLN A 273 -12.69 0.43 8.65
C GLN A 273 -11.33 0.05 8.09
N THR A 274 -10.41 1.02 8.05
CA THR A 274 -9.01 0.80 7.73
C THR A 274 -8.12 1.71 8.58
N ALA A 275 -6.93 1.23 8.94
CA ALA A 275 -5.92 2.04 9.62
C ALA A 275 -5.08 2.89 8.63
N ALA A 276 -5.21 2.61 7.33
CA ALA A 276 -4.62 3.40 6.25
C ALA A 276 -5.36 4.73 6.08
N ALA A 277 -4.63 5.84 5.91
CA ALA A 277 -5.27 7.14 5.68
C ALA A 277 -5.95 7.16 4.31
N ARG A 278 -7.21 7.62 4.28
CA ARG A 278 -8.07 7.63 3.08
C ARG A 278 -8.94 8.87 3.09
N GLY A 279 -9.09 9.52 1.94
CA GLY A 279 -9.98 10.66 1.79
C GLY A 279 -11.46 10.27 1.78
N GLU A 280 -12.33 11.20 2.17
CA GLU A 280 -13.80 10.97 2.23
C GLU A 280 -14.38 10.46 0.91
N GLY A 281 -13.90 10.96 -0.24
CA GLY A 281 -14.35 10.52 -1.55
C GLY A 281 -14.06 9.05 -1.84
N GLU A 282 -12.90 8.52 -1.41
CA GLU A 282 -12.57 7.09 -1.57
C GLU A 282 -13.41 6.24 -0.62
N LEU A 283 -13.55 6.68 0.65
CA LEU A 283 -14.38 6.00 1.65
C LEU A 283 -15.86 5.94 1.22
N GLY A 284 -16.39 7.02 0.66
CA GLY A 284 -17.77 7.08 0.19
C GLY A 284 -18.04 6.13 -0.98
N LYS A 285 -17.10 6.00 -1.93
CA LYS A 285 -17.19 5.01 -3.01
C LYS A 285 -17.09 3.58 -2.50
N TRP A 286 -16.21 3.33 -1.52
CA TRP A 286 -16.09 2.02 -0.90
C TRP A 286 -17.39 1.58 -0.18
N SER A 287 -18.03 2.52 0.53
CA SER A 287 -19.35 2.33 1.14
C SER A 287 -20.44 2.09 0.08
N ALA A 288 -20.45 2.86 -1.00
CA ALA A 288 -21.41 2.68 -2.10
C ALA A 288 -21.26 1.31 -2.78
N ALA A 289 -20.02 0.86 -3.02
CA ALA A 289 -19.72 -0.45 -3.57
C ALA A 289 -20.23 -1.60 -2.68
N ALA A 290 -20.08 -1.46 -1.36
CA ALA A 290 -20.61 -2.41 -0.38
C ALA A 290 -22.13 -2.57 -0.49
N LEU A 291 -22.82 -1.44 -0.52
CA LEU A 291 -24.27 -1.38 -0.58
C LEU A 291 -24.80 -1.91 -1.92
N MET A 292 -24.18 -1.54 -3.04
CA MET A 292 -24.53 -2.11 -4.35
C MET A 292 -24.38 -3.63 -4.37
N ARG A 293 -23.29 -4.16 -3.80
CA ARG A 293 -23.03 -5.61 -3.78
C ARG A 293 -24.04 -6.35 -2.90
N ALA A 294 -24.42 -5.77 -1.76
CA ALA A 294 -25.54 -6.24 -0.95
C ALA A 294 -26.83 -6.30 -1.77
N LYS A 295 -27.21 -5.20 -2.44
CA LYS A 295 -28.42 -5.15 -3.27
C LYS A 295 -28.40 -6.17 -4.42
N LEU A 296 -27.26 -6.37 -5.11
CA LEU A 296 -27.13 -7.39 -6.17
C LEU A 296 -27.23 -8.84 -5.67
N SER A 297 -26.92 -9.07 -4.39
CA SER A 297 -27.08 -10.38 -3.76
C SER A 297 -28.51 -10.69 -3.33
N GLN A 298 -29.41 -9.70 -3.43
CA GLN A 298 -30.83 -9.87 -3.12
C GLN A 298 -31.45 -10.98 -3.97
N PHE A 299 -31.06 -11.08 -5.23
CA PHE A 299 -31.58 -12.06 -6.16
C PHE A 299 -30.42 -12.75 -6.85
N THR A 300 -30.26 -14.05 -6.62
CA THR A 300 -29.19 -14.84 -7.27
C THR A 300 -29.75 -16.13 -7.83
N GLY A 301 -29.27 -16.57 -8.98
CA GLY A 301 -29.76 -17.82 -9.58
C GLY A 301 -29.21 -18.08 -10.96
N THR A 302 -29.80 -19.07 -11.64
CA THR A 302 -29.49 -19.44 -13.02
C THR A 302 -30.76 -19.61 -13.83
N VAL A 303 -30.71 -19.21 -15.10
CA VAL A 303 -31.80 -19.42 -16.07
C VAL A 303 -31.25 -20.00 -17.36
N LYS A 304 -31.83 -21.11 -17.82
CA LYS A 304 -31.48 -21.77 -19.08
C LYS A 304 -32.56 -21.49 -20.11
N PHE A 305 -32.16 -21.10 -21.31
CA PHE A 305 -33.04 -20.77 -22.43
C PHE A 305 -32.39 -21.14 -23.78
N GLN A 306 -33.17 -21.01 -24.85
CA GLN A 306 -32.68 -21.21 -26.22
C GLN A 306 -31.51 -20.26 -26.52
N GLY A 307 -30.43 -20.78 -27.10
CA GLY A 307 -29.18 -20.04 -27.23
C GLY A 307 -29.30 -18.70 -27.96
N SER A 308 -28.65 -17.66 -27.45
CA SER A 308 -28.67 -16.32 -28.03
C SER A 308 -27.34 -15.60 -27.80
N ALA A 309 -26.83 -14.94 -28.84
CA ALA A 309 -25.59 -14.15 -28.80
C ALA A 309 -25.79 -12.77 -28.16
N LEU A 310 -27.04 -12.34 -27.94
CA LEU A 310 -27.36 -11.06 -27.32
C LEU A 310 -27.10 -11.08 -25.80
N ALA A 311 -27.18 -12.27 -25.18
CA ALA A 311 -26.94 -12.43 -23.75
C ALA A 311 -25.43 -12.34 -23.45
N ARG A 312 -25.04 -11.35 -22.64
CA ARG A 312 -23.65 -11.03 -22.31
C ARG A 312 -23.53 -10.66 -20.83
N PRO A 313 -22.43 -11.01 -20.13
CA PRO A 313 -22.20 -10.48 -18.79
C PRO A 313 -22.22 -8.94 -18.79
N GLY A 314 -22.78 -8.35 -17.73
CA GLY A 314 -22.96 -6.90 -17.64
C GLY A 314 -24.23 -6.36 -18.31
N THR A 315 -25.07 -7.22 -18.91
CA THR A 315 -26.38 -6.84 -19.47
C THR A 315 -27.52 -7.21 -18.53
N HIS A 316 -28.75 -6.81 -18.87
CA HIS A 316 -29.96 -7.21 -18.15
C HIS A 316 -30.85 -8.11 -19.02
N VAL A 317 -31.61 -8.99 -18.38
CA VAL A 317 -32.67 -9.78 -19.03
C VAL A 317 -33.97 -9.62 -18.25
N THR A 318 -35.10 -9.55 -18.94
CA THR A 318 -36.42 -9.50 -18.31
C THR A 318 -36.91 -10.90 -18.03
N LEU A 319 -37.30 -11.17 -16.78
CA LEU A 319 -37.96 -12.40 -16.37
C LEU A 319 -39.49 -12.19 -16.32
N ALA A 320 -40.24 -13.06 -16.99
CA ALA A 320 -41.69 -13.02 -17.07
C ALA A 320 -42.32 -14.40 -16.79
N GLY A 321 -43.58 -14.42 -16.37
CA GLY A 321 -44.34 -15.66 -16.13
C GLY A 321 -43.93 -16.47 -14.88
N LEU A 322 -42.98 -16.00 -14.07
CA LEU A 322 -42.48 -16.66 -12.85
C LEU A 322 -43.22 -16.19 -11.57
N GLY A 323 -44.18 -15.28 -11.72
CA GLY A 323 -44.95 -14.66 -10.63
C GLY A 323 -44.33 -13.37 -10.11
N GLU A 324 -45.11 -12.56 -9.39
CA GLU A 324 -44.72 -11.20 -8.98
C GLU A 324 -43.45 -11.13 -8.12
N ARG A 325 -43.08 -12.23 -7.46
CA ARG A 325 -41.86 -12.31 -6.64
C ARG A 325 -40.58 -12.44 -7.46
N PHE A 326 -40.66 -12.98 -8.68
CA PHE A 326 -39.49 -13.30 -9.51
C PHE A 326 -39.52 -12.61 -10.88
N ASN A 327 -40.65 -12.01 -11.28
CA ASN A 327 -40.76 -11.23 -12.51
C ASN A 327 -40.00 -9.90 -12.38
N GLY A 328 -39.43 -9.43 -13.49
CA GLY A 328 -38.69 -8.16 -13.56
C GLY A 328 -37.31 -8.34 -14.19
N ASP A 329 -36.55 -7.26 -14.26
CA ASP A 329 -35.24 -7.25 -14.90
C ASP A 329 -34.16 -7.76 -13.95
N ALA A 330 -33.35 -8.69 -14.43
CA ALA A 330 -32.25 -9.30 -13.71
C ALA A 330 -30.91 -8.92 -14.34
N PHE A 331 -29.94 -8.54 -13.51
CA PHE A 331 -28.55 -8.35 -13.94
C PHE A 331 -27.89 -9.69 -14.25
N VAL A 332 -27.22 -9.80 -15.41
CA VAL A 332 -26.50 -11.00 -15.84
C VAL A 332 -25.04 -10.89 -15.43
N SER A 333 -24.61 -11.75 -14.51
CA SER A 333 -23.22 -11.83 -14.05
C SER A 333 -22.39 -12.88 -14.79
N GLY A 334 -23.03 -13.87 -15.42
CA GLY A 334 -22.35 -14.93 -16.15
C GLY A 334 -23.20 -15.52 -17.25
N ILE A 335 -22.54 -16.06 -18.27
CA ILE A 335 -23.14 -16.72 -19.43
C ILE A 335 -22.35 -17.98 -19.72
N ARG A 336 -23.09 -19.07 -19.90
CA ARG A 336 -22.58 -20.34 -20.40
C ARG A 336 -23.32 -20.74 -21.65
N HIS A 337 -22.62 -20.86 -22.76
CA HIS A 337 -23.18 -21.44 -23.98
C HIS A 337 -22.77 -22.90 -24.08
N LEU A 338 -23.73 -23.79 -24.35
CA LEU A 338 -23.48 -25.18 -24.68
C LEU A 338 -24.09 -25.47 -26.04
N ILE A 339 -23.24 -25.79 -27.02
CA ILE A 339 -23.63 -26.21 -28.35
C ILE A 339 -23.23 -27.67 -28.52
N ARG A 340 -24.21 -28.55 -28.72
CA ARG A 340 -23.98 -30.00 -28.88
C ARG A 340 -25.13 -30.64 -29.62
N GLY A 341 -24.83 -31.54 -30.55
CA GLY A 341 -25.85 -32.35 -31.23
C GLY A 341 -26.85 -31.53 -32.05
N GLY A 342 -26.45 -30.37 -32.57
CA GLY A 342 -27.32 -29.46 -33.31
C GLY A 342 -28.18 -28.54 -32.44
N ASP A 343 -28.09 -28.63 -31.11
CA ASP A 343 -28.77 -27.75 -30.16
C ASP A 343 -27.82 -26.71 -29.58
N TRP A 344 -28.34 -25.51 -29.32
CA TRP A 344 -27.64 -24.43 -28.62
C TRP A 344 -28.47 -23.96 -27.44
N HIS A 345 -27.89 -24.06 -26.25
CA HIS A 345 -28.48 -23.58 -25.01
C HIS A 345 -27.60 -22.49 -24.40
N THR A 346 -28.23 -21.47 -23.83
CA THR A 346 -27.57 -20.49 -22.97
C THR A 346 -28.07 -20.66 -21.55
N THR A 347 -27.14 -20.73 -20.59
CA THR A 347 -27.43 -20.59 -19.16
C THR A 347 -26.87 -19.25 -18.70
N ALA A 348 -27.71 -18.39 -18.13
CA ALA A 348 -27.29 -17.11 -17.56
C ALA A 348 -27.29 -17.19 -16.03
N ASP A 349 -26.20 -16.75 -15.42
CA ASP A 349 -26.09 -16.52 -13.99
C ASP A 349 -26.63 -15.12 -13.68
N LEU A 350 -27.55 -15.03 -12.73
CA LEU A 350 -28.31 -13.84 -12.37
C LEU A 350 -27.85 -13.30 -11.02
N GLY A 351 -27.76 -11.97 -10.90
CA GLY A 351 -27.28 -11.28 -9.69
C GLY A 351 -25.83 -11.56 -9.36
N MET A 352 -25.39 -11.18 -8.15
CA MET A 352 -24.01 -11.43 -7.69
C MET A 352 -23.94 -11.72 -6.19
N PRO A 353 -23.11 -12.67 -5.72
CA PRO A 353 -22.92 -12.89 -4.30
C PRO A 353 -22.41 -11.65 -3.56
N ALA A 354 -22.84 -11.45 -2.31
CA ALA A 354 -22.42 -10.30 -1.50
C ALA A 354 -20.91 -10.26 -1.22
N GLU A 355 -20.27 -11.44 -1.15
CA GLU A 355 -18.83 -11.57 -0.90
C GLU A 355 -18.00 -10.98 -2.06
N ARG A 356 -17.08 -10.08 -1.71
CA ARG A 356 -16.09 -9.47 -2.64
C ARG A 356 -14.93 -10.41 -2.89
N PHE A 357 -14.19 -10.17 -3.97
CA PHE A 357 -13.04 -10.98 -4.35
C PHE A 357 -12.02 -11.11 -3.21
N ALA A 358 -11.66 -10.00 -2.57
CA ALA A 358 -10.70 -9.98 -1.45
C ALA A 358 -11.17 -10.72 -0.19
N SER A 359 -12.48 -10.98 -0.05
CA SER A 359 -13.10 -11.52 1.17
C SER A 359 -13.41 -13.02 1.07
N ARG A 360 -13.25 -13.65 -0.09
CA ARG A 360 -13.65 -15.07 -0.32
C ARG A 360 -12.90 -16.08 0.55
N ASP A 361 -11.68 -15.77 0.97
CA ASP A 361 -10.81 -16.70 1.70
C ASP A 361 -10.64 -16.39 3.21
N ALA A 362 -11.19 -15.29 3.74
CA ALA A 362 -10.97 -14.86 5.12
C ALA A 362 -12.29 -14.51 5.85
N LYS A 363 -12.91 -15.48 6.53
CA LYS A 363 -14.19 -15.29 7.26
C LYS A 363 -14.04 -14.89 8.74
N ILE A 364 -12.85 -14.45 9.18
CA ILE A 364 -12.59 -14.14 10.61
C ILE A 364 -11.95 -12.74 10.81
N VAL A 365 -11.18 -12.23 9.85
CA VAL A 365 -10.54 -10.91 9.89
C VAL A 365 -10.92 -10.10 8.66
N ASP A 366 -10.96 -8.76 8.77
CA ASP A 366 -11.13 -7.89 7.60
C ASP A 366 -10.10 -8.24 6.52
N PRO A 367 -10.45 -8.15 5.22
CA PRO A 367 -9.50 -8.45 4.16
C PRO A 367 -8.27 -7.55 4.28
N PRO A 368 -7.05 -8.10 4.17
CA PRO A 368 -5.82 -7.31 4.11
C PRO A 368 -5.89 -6.13 3.15
N ALA A 369 -5.27 -5.00 3.53
CA ALA A 369 -5.36 -3.73 2.82
C ALA A 369 -6.81 -3.29 2.50
N ALA A 370 -7.78 -3.72 3.34
CA ALA A 370 -9.21 -3.48 3.17
C ALA A 370 -9.81 -3.99 1.82
N GLY A 371 -9.06 -4.83 1.08
CA GLY A 371 -9.39 -5.19 -0.30
C GLY A 371 -9.26 -4.05 -1.31
N LEU A 372 -8.59 -2.95 -0.94
CA LEU A 372 -8.38 -1.76 -1.78
C LEU A 372 -7.07 -1.82 -2.58
N ALA A 373 -6.11 -2.63 -2.14
CA ALA A 373 -4.83 -2.84 -2.79
C ALA A 373 -4.31 -4.27 -2.52
N PRO A 374 -3.37 -4.79 -3.32
CA PRO A 374 -2.66 -6.01 -2.99
C PRO A 374 -1.87 -5.83 -1.69
N PRO A 375 -2.03 -6.72 -0.69
CA PRO A 375 -1.45 -6.52 0.63
C PRO A 375 0.05 -6.80 0.68
N LEU A 376 0.79 -6.02 1.47
CA LEU A 376 2.18 -6.32 1.89
C LEU A 376 2.19 -6.87 3.32
N ARG A 377 2.43 -8.18 3.43
CA ARG A 377 2.47 -8.89 4.70
C ARG A 377 3.86 -8.80 5.33
N GLY A 378 3.88 -8.61 6.65
CA GLY A 378 5.11 -8.61 7.45
C GLY A 378 5.94 -7.33 7.34
N LEU A 379 7.18 -7.41 7.81
CA LEU A 379 8.15 -6.32 7.73
C LEU A 379 8.90 -6.37 6.40
N HIS A 380 9.17 -5.20 5.84
CA HIS A 380 9.95 -5.04 4.61
C HIS A 380 11.12 -4.10 4.86
N VAL A 381 12.09 -4.10 3.95
CA VAL A 381 13.17 -3.12 3.94
C VAL A 381 12.88 -2.06 2.89
N GLY A 382 13.34 -0.84 3.13
CA GLY A 382 13.28 0.29 2.22
C GLY A 382 14.61 1.01 2.16
N GLN A 383 14.85 1.74 1.09
CA GLN A 383 15.99 2.64 0.97
C GLN A 383 15.50 4.08 0.94
N VAL A 384 16.09 4.94 1.76
CA VAL A 384 15.70 6.36 1.85
C VAL A 384 16.10 7.10 0.57
N LYS A 385 15.12 7.73 -0.09
CA LYS A 385 15.31 8.54 -1.32
C LYS A 385 15.28 10.04 -1.04
N ALA A 386 14.39 10.49 -0.16
CA ALA A 386 14.26 11.89 0.23
C ALA A 386 13.72 12.04 1.66
N VAL A 387 14.11 13.10 2.35
CA VAL A 387 13.70 13.41 3.75
C VAL A 387 12.99 14.76 3.90
N ALA A 388 12.76 15.46 2.79
CA ALA A 388 12.16 16.79 2.75
C ALA A 388 11.21 16.91 1.56
N GLU A 389 10.42 17.99 1.52
CA GLU A 389 9.46 18.28 0.44
C GLU A 389 8.32 17.26 0.34
N ASP A 390 7.87 16.74 1.50
CA ASP A 390 6.62 15.97 1.58
C ASP A 390 5.47 16.80 1.00
N PRO A 391 4.78 16.33 -0.06
CA PRO A 391 3.70 17.06 -0.72
C PRO A 391 2.56 17.48 0.21
N ASN A 392 2.32 16.71 1.28
CA ASN A 392 1.25 16.94 2.23
C ASN A 392 1.74 17.64 3.51
N GLY A 393 3.06 17.79 3.69
CA GLY A 393 3.64 18.42 4.88
C GLY A 393 3.57 17.56 6.16
N ASP A 394 3.36 16.24 6.03
CA ASP A 394 3.18 15.31 7.16
C ASP A 394 4.50 14.79 7.75
N PHE A 395 5.63 15.43 7.42
CA PHE A 395 6.97 15.06 7.85
C PHE A 395 7.35 13.60 7.50
N ARG A 396 6.83 13.08 6.38
CA ARG A 396 7.15 11.74 5.90
C ARG A 396 8.53 11.71 5.25
N VAL A 397 9.10 10.51 5.20
CA VAL A 397 10.34 10.21 4.50
C VAL A 397 10.00 9.39 3.26
N GLN A 398 10.54 9.78 2.11
CA GLN A 398 10.34 9.05 0.88
C GLN A 398 11.31 7.87 0.81
N VAL A 399 10.78 6.67 0.57
CA VAL A 399 11.55 5.42 0.51
C VAL A 399 11.23 4.64 -0.75
N THR A 400 12.21 3.95 -1.32
CA THR A 400 11.99 2.94 -2.36
C THR A 400 11.93 1.56 -1.72
N LEU A 401 11.11 0.67 -2.28
CA LEU A 401 11.10 -0.74 -1.89
C LEU A 401 12.08 -1.48 -2.80
N PRO A 402 13.10 -2.21 -2.30
CA PRO A 402 14.10 -2.85 -3.15
C PRO A 402 13.57 -3.88 -4.15
N LEU A 403 12.35 -4.38 -3.93
CA LEU A 403 11.66 -5.35 -4.80
C LEU A 403 10.59 -4.70 -5.70
N THR A 404 10.50 -3.37 -5.70
CA THR A 404 9.76 -2.59 -6.70
C THR A 404 10.75 -1.93 -7.66
N ASP A 405 10.24 -1.31 -8.72
CA ASP A 405 11.05 -0.40 -9.54
C ASP A 405 11.75 0.66 -8.64
N PRO A 406 13.06 0.90 -8.75
CA PRO A 406 13.76 1.92 -7.97
C PRO A 406 13.30 3.36 -8.24
N ASP A 407 12.67 3.62 -9.38
CA ASP A 407 12.05 4.91 -9.64
C ASP A 407 10.77 5.11 -8.84
N ASN A 408 10.12 4.02 -8.43
CA ASN A 408 8.91 4.01 -7.63
C ASN A 408 9.23 4.13 -6.14
N ALA A 409 8.86 5.28 -5.57
CA ALA A 409 9.04 5.57 -4.16
C ALA A 409 7.69 5.87 -3.49
N ILE A 410 7.62 5.64 -2.18
CA ILE A 410 6.44 5.92 -1.36
C ILE A 410 6.82 6.80 -0.19
N TRP A 411 5.88 7.63 0.26
CA TRP A 411 6.04 8.43 1.48
C TRP A 411 5.66 7.59 2.70
N ALA A 412 6.60 7.43 3.63
CA ALA A 412 6.42 6.67 4.86
C ALA A 412 6.55 7.57 6.09
N ARG A 413 5.67 7.42 7.07
CA ARG A 413 5.82 8.12 8.36
C ARG A 413 7.01 7.54 9.12
N LEU A 414 7.71 8.36 9.90
CA LEU A 414 8.84 7.92 10.71
C LEU A 414 8.41 7.70 12.16
N ALA A 415 8.54 6.47 12.66
CA ALA A 415 8.38 6.19 14.08
C ALA A 415 9.56 6.80 14.85
N GLN A 416 9.25 7.61 15.86
CA GLN A 416 10.23 8.25 16.75
C GLN A 416 9.99 7.78 18.19
N PRO A 417 11.04 7.58 19.01
CA PRO A 417 10.89 7.16 20.41
C PRO A 417 10.05 8.13 21.26
N TYR A 418 10.07 9.42 20.92
CA TYR A 418 9.31 10.46 21.60
C TYR A 418 9.05 11.62 20.64
N ALA A 419 7.79 11.84 20.27
CA ALA A 419 7.38 12.91 19.36
C ALA A 419 6.15 13.63 19.93
N SER A 420 6.21 14.96 20.02
CA SER A 420 5.16 15.83 20.53
C SER A 420 5.16 17.18 19.81
N GLU A 421 4.17 18.03 20.08
CA GLU A 421 4.07 19.37 19.48
C GLU A 421 5.25 20.26 19.90
N GLY A 422 6.19 20.50 18.97
CA GLY A 422 7.34 21.40 19.14
C GLY A 422 8.54 20.84 19.91
N PHE A 423 8.49 19.59 20.41
CA PHE A 423 9.61 18.95 21.10
C PHE A 423 9.58 17.43 20.95
N GLY A 424 10.75 16.80 21.06
CA GLY A 424 10.89 15.35 20.93
C GLY A 424 12.24 14.95 20.37
N TRP A 425 12.31 13.72 19.87
CA TRP A 425 13.42 13.16 19.12
C TRP A 425 13.28 13.54 17.65
N SER A 426 14.32 14.14 17.09
CA SER A 426 14.38 14.56 15.69
C SER A 426 15.64 13.99 15.04
N PHE A 427 15.60 12.68 14.82
CA PHE A 427 16.64 11.96 14.07
C PHE A 427 15.99 11.37 12.82
N PHE A 428 16.09 12.09 11.72
CA PHE A 428 15.70 11.58 10.41
C PHE A 428 16.83 10.70 9.85
N PRO A 429 16.51 9.61 9.15
CA PRO A 429 17.52 8.81 8.47
C PRO A 429 18.15 9.63 7.35
N GLU A 430 19.31 9.19 6.89
CA GLU A 430 20.02 9.85 5.81
C GLU A 430 19.62 9.27 4.45
N ILE A 431 19.85 10.03 3.38
CA ILE A 431 19.66 9.50 2.02
C ILE A 431 20.50 8.23 1.84
N ASP A 432 19.90 7.27 1.14
CA ASP A 432 20.37 5.92 0.89
C ASP A 432 20.35 4.97 2.10
N ASP A 433 19.99 5.41 3.32
CA ASP A 433 19.92 4.51 4.49
C ASP A 433 18.92 3.37 4.28
N GLU A 434 19.27 2.20 4.80
CA GLU A 434 18.39 1.04 4.85
C GLU A 434 17.49 1.14 6.09
N VAL A 435 16.19 1.09 5.87
CA VAL A 435 15.16 1.23 6.90
C VAL A 435 14.21 0.04 6.88
N VAL A 436 13.64 -0.28 8.04
CA VAL A 436 12.61 -1.31 8.19
C VAL A 436 11.24 -0.66 8.16
N LEU A 437 10.36 -1.18 7.32
CA LEU A 437 9.01 -0.69 7.07
C LEU A 437 7.97 -1.66 7.64
N GLY A 438 6.97 -1.12 8.32
CA GLY A 438 5.68 -1.76 8.60
C GLY A 438 4.57 -1.06 7.82
N PHE A 439 3.48 -1.77 7.54
CA PHE A 439 2.35 -1.27 6.76
C PHE A 439 1.06 -1.33 7.57
N MET A 440 0.40 -0.19 7.77
CA MET A 440 -0.85 -0.14 8.50
C MET A 440 -1.93 -0.90 7.73
N ASN A 441 -2.61 -1.85 8.39
CA ASN A 441 -3.58 -2.75 7.75
C ASN A 441 -3.02 -3.53 6.54
N GLU A 442 -1.70 -3.79 6.50
CA GLU A 442 -1.01 -4.40 5.35
C GLU A 442 -1.15 -3.60 4.04
N ASP A 443 -1.54 -2.32 4.13
CA ASP A 443 -1.72 -1.41 3.00
C ASP A 443 -0.37 -0.80 2.59
N PRO A 444 0.14 -1.11 1.38
CA PRO A 444 1.46 -0.62 0.97
C PRO A 444 1.54 0.90 0.84
N ALA A 445 0.41 1.60 0.67
CA ALA A 445 0.35 3.06 0.61
C ALA A 445 0.44 3.70 2.01
N SER A 446 0.36 2.91 3.09
CA SER A 446 0.42 3.37 4.48
C SER A 446 1.62 2.81 5.22
N ALA A 447 2.80 3.11 4.69
CA ALA A 447 4.08 2.69 5.26
C ALA A 447 4.50 3.53 6.48
N VAL A 448 5.14 2.86 7.43
CA VAL A 448 5.78 3.45 8.61
C VAL A 448 7.19 2.89 8.74
N ILE A 449 8.19 3.76 8.74
CA ILE A 449 9.56 3.42 9.10
C ILE A 449 9.61 3.16 10.60
N LEU A 450 10.02 1.94 10.97
CA LEU A 450 10.11 1.50 12.36
C LEU A 450 11.52 1.70 12.94
N ALA A 451 12.55 1.52 12.11
CA ALA A 451 13.94 1.62 12.50
C ALA A 451 14.86 1.75 11.27
N SER A 452 16.08 2.23 11.48
CA SER A 452 17.21 2.08 10.55
C SER A 452 18.07 0.90 10.97
N VAL A 453 18.70 0.22 10.00
CA VAL A 453 19.57 -0.93 10.25
C VAL A 453 20.97 -0.73 9.70
N TYR A 454 21.96 -1.33 10.37
CA TYR A 454 23.34 -1.35 9.91
C TYR A 454 23.60 -2.51 8.95
N SER A 455 24.62 -2.36 8.10
CA SER A 455 25.12 -3.39 7.19
C SER A 455 26.64 -3.36 7.13
N ASN A 456 27.27 -4.29 6.41
CA ASN A 456 28.74 -4.26 6.24
C ASN A 456 29.23 -2.98 5.54
N GLN A 457 28.42 -2.39 4.65
CA GLN A 457 28.74 -1.14 3.97
C GLN A 457 28.39 0.09 4.82
N ARG A 458 27.43 -0.04 5.74
CA ARG A 458 27.03 0.98 6.71
C ARG A 458 27.27 0.46 8.13
N ALA A 459 28.54 0.28 8.49
CA ALA A 459 28.90 -0.23 9.79
C ALA A 459 28.63 0.81 10.90
N PRO A 460 28.24 0.38 12.12
CA PRO A 460 28.18 1.28 13.27
C PRO A 460 29.56 1.91 13.54
N THR A 461 29.56 3.11 14.14
CA THR A 461 30.84 3.78 14.51
C THR A 461 31.63 2.95 15.53
N HIS A 462 30.93 2.30 16.47
CA HIS A 462 31.52 1.34 17.40
C HIS A 462 30.97 -0.04 17.07
N THR A 463 31.83 -0.95 16.63
CA THR A 463 31.43 -2.33 16.35
C THR A 463 31.26 -3.12 17.64
N PRO A 464 30.23 -3.98 17.78
CA PRO A 464 29.99 -4.72 19.01
C PRO A 464 31.16 -5.66 19.34
N GLU A 465 31.76 -5.47 20.52
CA GLU A 465 32.70 -6.41 21.12
C GLU A 465 31.98 -7.40 22.05
N LYS A 466 32.67 -8.49 22.45
CA LYS A 466 32.07 -9.54 23.30
C LYS A 466 31.51 -9.00 24.62
N THR A 467 32.16 -8.01 25.22
CA THR A 467 31.71 -7.39 26.49
C THR A 467 30.67 -6.31 26.28
N ASN A 468 30.62 -5.69 25.09
CA ASN A 468 29.69 -4.62 24.74
C ASN A 468 29.73 -3.43 25.71
N ASP A 469 30.94 -3.05 26.14
CA ASP A 469 31.17 -2.01 27.16
C ASP A 469 30.95 -0.59 26.63
N ILE A 470 30.99 -0.38 25.31
CA ILE A 470 30.78 0.93 24.69
C ILE A 470 29.37 1.07 24.15
N LYS A 471 28.68 2.13 24.56
CA LYS A 471 27.38 2.55 24.04
C LYS A 471 27.48 4.02 23.66
N ALA A 472 27.00 4.40 22.48
CA ALA A 472 27.14 5.78 22.06
C ALA A 472 26.00 6.24 21.16
N LEU A 473 25.71 7.54 21.22
CA LEU A 473 24.97 8.28 20.21
C LEU A 473 25.98 9.07 19.39
N VAL A 474 26.04 8.80 18.08
CA VAL A 474 26.99 9.45 17.16
C VAL A 474 26.22 10.04 15.98
N THR A 475 26.38 11.34 15.74
CA THR A 475 25.75 12.02 14.59
C THR A 475 26.63 11.92 13.34
N ARG A 476 26.09 12.29 12.17
CA ARG A 476 26.83 12.34 10.89
C ARG A 476 28.15 13.11 11.00
N SER A 477 28.15 14.25 11.70
CA SER A 477 29.35 15.08 11.92
C SER A 477 30.28 14.56 13.01
N LYS A 478 30.09 13.33 13.49
CA LYS A 478 30.91 12.71 14.55
C LYS A 478 30.88 13.48 15.88
N MET A 479 29.78 14.16 16.17
CA MET A 479 29.48 14.57 17.55
C MET A 479 28.99 13.34 18.29
N GLU A 480 29.48 13.15 19.51
CA GLU A 480 29.33 11.88 20.21
C GLU A 480 28.98 12.09 21.70
N VAL A 481 28.01 11.31 22.18
CA VAL A 481 27.79 11.03 23.60
C VAL A 481 28.15 9.57 23.81
N ASN A 482 29.26 9.30 24.48
CA ASN A 482 29.85 7.99 24.70
C ASN A 482 29.70 7.57 26.16
N PHE A 483 29.26 6.33 26.38
CA PHE A 483 29.20 5.65 27.65
C PHE A 483 30.16 4.46 27.59
N ASN A 484 31.08 4.40 28.55
CA ASN A 484 31.97 3.26 28.76
C ASN A 484 31.60 2.59 30.08
N ASP A 485 30.93 1.45 30.01
CA ASP A 485 30.43 0.72 31.19
C ASP A 485 31.55 0.02 31.97
N LYS A 486 32.68 -0.27 31.34
CA LYS A 486 33.82 -0.96 31.98
C LYS A 486 34.52 -0.06 32.99
N ASP A 487 34.76 1.18 32.58
CA ASP A 487 35.49 2.16 33.39
C ASP A 487 34.56 3.22 34.00
N VAL A 488 33.25 3.14 33.72
CA VAL A 488 32.20 4.07 34.19
C VAL A 488 32.55 5.51 33.79
N ILE A 489 32.65 5.72 32.46
CA ILE A 489 32.99 7.02 31.87
C ILE A 489 31.82 7.52 31.00
N LEU A 490 31.44 8.78 31.20
CA LEU A 490 30.54 9.53 30.31
C LEU A 490 31.34 10.64 29.61
N LYS A 491 31.37 10.60 28.28
CA LYS A 491 32.08 11.59 27.46
C LYS A 491 31.18 12.21 26.41
N VAL A 492 31.15 13.54 26.34
CA VAL A 492 30.50 14.31 25.28
C VAL A 492 31.59 15.01 24.46
N SER A 493 31.71 14.68 23.18
CA SER A 493 32.80 15.15 22.33
C SER A 493 32.36 15.64 20.96
N THR A 494 33.16 16.56 20.41
CA THR A 494 33.04 17.05 19.04
C THR A 494 34.27 16.64 18.23
N PRO A 495 34.18 16.50 16.90
CA PRO A 495 35.32 16.12 16.06
C PRO A 495 36.48 17.12 16.12
N GLY A 496 36.22 18.36 16.52
CA GLY A 496 37.24 19.39 16.70
C GLY A 496 38.07 19.25 17.98
N GLY A 497 38.05 18.10 18.65
CA GLY A 497 38.88 17.82 19.84
C GLY A 497 38.39 18.46 21.15
N ARG A 498 37.17 19.01 21.18
CA ARG A 498 36.56 19.54 22.41
C ARG A 498 35.74 18.45 23.07
N TYR A 499 35.88 18.30 24.39
CA TYR A 499 35.07 17.35 25.15
C TYR A 499 34.84 17.76 26.60
N VAL A 500 33.79 17.17 27.17
CA VAL A 500 33.54 17.04 28.60
C VAL A 500 33.57 15.56 28.95
N GLU A 501 34.29 15.18 29.99
CA GLU A 501 34.45 13.79 30.42
C GLU A 501 34.27 13.68 31.94
N LEU A 502 33.43 12.74 32.36
CA LEU A 502 33.23 12.30 33.74
C LEU A 502 33.78 10.88 33.84
N ASP A 503 34.82 10.67 34.63
CA ASP A 503 35.51 9.38 34.76
C ASP A 503 35.58 8.95 36.23
N ASP A 504 34.78 7.96 36.61
CA ASP A 504 34.73 7.43 37.98
C ASP A 504 35.97 6.60 38.33
N LYS A 505 36.59 5.95 37.35
CA LYS A 505 37.80 5.14 37.55
C LYS A 505 39.01 6.01 37.87
N ALA A 506 39.17 7.12 37.15
CA ALA A 506 40.20 8.11 37.43
C ALA A 506 39.80 9.09 38.55
N GLY A 507 38.50 9.18 38.87
CA GLY A 507 37.95 10.15 39.81
C GLY A 507 38.11 11.58 39.31
N THR A 508 37.85 11.81 38.01
CA THR A 508 38.11 13.11 37.37
C THR A 508 36.92 13.66 36.59
N VAL A 509 36.85 15.00 36.53
CA VAL A 509 36.00 15.73 35.58
C VAL A 509 36.88 16.65 34.75
N ILE A 510 36.79 16.51 33.43
CA ILE A 510 37.64 17.24 32.48
C ILE A 510 36.76 18.01 31.50
N VAL A 511 37.10 19.29 31.29
CA VAL A 511 36.59 20.11 30.18
C VAL A 511 37.78 20.63 29.41
N THR A 512 37.87 20.36 28.12
CA THR A 512 39.04 20.78 27.33
C THR A 512 38.71 21.13 25.89
N ASP A 513 39.66 21.84 25.27
CA ASP A 513 39.66 22.24 23.88
C ASP A 513 40.97 21.80 23.19
N PRO A 514 41.08 21.89 21.85
CA PRO A 514 42.29 21.50 21.14
C PRO A 514 43.46 22.49 21.31
N ASN A 515 43.28 23.59 22.03
CA ASN A 515 44.27 24.67 22.20
C ASN A 515 44.98 24.59 23.57
N ALA A 516 44.96 23.41 24.20
CA ALA A 516 45.52 23.15 25.52
C ALA A 516 44.88 23.97 26.66
N ASN A 517 43.69 24.53 26.46
CA ASN A 517 42.90 25.08 27.54
C ASN A 517 42.14 23.95 28.23
N LYS A 518 42.16 23.93 29.57
CA LYS A 518 41.52 22.87 30.35
C LYS A 518 41.06 23.30 31.73
N LEU A 519 39.95 22.71 32.16
CA LEU A 519 39.53 22.61 33.55
C LEU A 519 39.64 21.12 33.94
N VAL A 520 40.40 20.82 34.97
CA VAL A 520 40.56 19.45 35.50
C VAL A 520 40.25 19.45 36.98
N MET A 521 39.23 18.69 37.37
CA MET A 521 38.86 18.51 38.77
C MET A 521 39.20 17.09 39.20
N LYS A 522 39.94 16.96 40.30
CA LYS A 522 40.34 15.70 40.94
C LYS A 522 40.03 15.77 42.44
N SER A 523 40.19 14.65 43.12
CA SER A 523 40.02 14.59 44.59
C SER A 523 40.98 15.48 45.38
N ASP A 524 42.16 15.78 44.83
CA ASP A 524 43.26 16.46 45.50
C ASP A 524 43.58 17.84 44.90
N THR A 525 43.12 18.13 43.68
CA THR A 525 43.41 19.38 42.97
C THR A 525 42.32 19.80 41.99
N VAL A 526 42.18 21.10 41.80
CA VAL A 526 41.40 21.71 40.72
C VAL A 526 42.32 22.62 39.93
N GLU A 527 42.52 22.31 38.65
CA GLU A 527 43.39 23.05 37.74
C GLU A 527 42.56 23.80 36.69
N LEU A 528 42.75 25.12 36.60
CA LEU A 528 42.25 25.95 35.51
C LEU A 528 43.43 26.50 34.71
N ILE A 529 43.57 26.06 33.47
CA ILE A 529 44.75 26.33 32.64
C ILE A 529 44.31 27.01 31.34
N SER A 530 45.00 28.11 31.01
CA SER A 530 44.97 28.77 29.69
C SER A 530 46.36 28.67 29.07
N ALA A 531 46.43 28.28 27.81
CA ALA A 531 47.69 28.26 27.06
C ALA A 531 48.10 29.66 26.56
N ALA A 532 47.20 30.64 26.66
CA ALA A 532 47.41 32.01 26.23
C ALA A 532 46.94 32.97 27.34
N ASN A 533 46.24 34.04 26.97
CA ASN A 533 45.73 35.02 27.93
C ASN A 533 44.58 34.42 28.76
N MET A 534 44.54 34.77 30.05
CA MET A 534 43.41 34.50 30.93
C MET A 534 42.91 35.83 31.51
N THR A 535 41.59 36.00 31.57
CA THR A 535 40.96 37.20 32.15
C THR A 535 39.83 36.76 33.06
N ILE A 536 39.88 37.17 34.33
CA ILE A 536 38.83 36.91 35.33
C ILE A 536 38.27 38.26 35.77
N LYS A 537 36.98 38.50 35.56
CA LYS A 537 36.29 39.77 35.85
C LYS A 537 35.03 39.52 36.67
N SER A 538 34.74 40.41 37.61
CA SER A 538 33.45 40.49 38.31
C SER A 538 32.87 41.89 38.14
N ALA A 539 31.56 41.99 37.89
CA ALA A 539 30.87 43.27 37.78
C ALA A 539 30.63 43.93 39.14
N THR A 540 30.69 43.15 40.22
CA THR A 540 30.48 43.62 41.59
C THR A 540 31.70 43.23 42.42
N ASN A 541 31.55 42.28 43.33
CA ASN A 541 32.59 41.83 44.22
C ASN A 541 33.24 40.56 43.68
N MET A 542 34.55 40.43 43.89
CA MET A 542 35.29 39.17 43.75
C MET A 542 36.01 38.92 45.06
N THR A 543 35.77 37.74 45.64
CA THR A 543 36.40 37.31 46.89
C THR A 543 37.19 36.04 46.62
N ILE A 544 38.48 36.05 47.00
CA ILE A 544 39.36 34.88 46.97
C ILE A 544 39.69 34.58 48.43
N ASP A 545 39.11 33.50 48.96
CA ASP A 545 39.32 33.03 50.33
C ASP A 545 40.09 31.71 50.31
N CYS A 546 41.18 31.62 51.07
CA CYS A 546 42.06 30.46 51.13
C CYS A 546 42.36 30.11 52.59
N GLY A 547 42.03 28.90 53.01
CA GLY A 547 42.22 28.47 54.41
C GLY A 547 43.68 28.23 54.82
N ALA A 548 44.62 28.20 53.86
CA ALA A 548 46.04 28.03 54.12
C ALA A 548 46.85 29.05 53.31
N ASN A 549 47.53 28.60 52.24
CA ASN A 549 48.49 29.43 51.51
C ASN A 549 47.92 29.91 50.18
N LEU A 550 47.73 31.22 50.03
CA LEU A 550 47.52 31.85 48.73
C LEU A 550 48.88 32.26 48.13
N THR A 551 49.18 31.77 46.92
CA THR A 551 50.41 32.13 46.19
C THR A 551 50.06 32.78 44.87
N ILE A 552 50.56 34.00 44.64
CA ILE A 552 50.41 34.73 43.37
C ILE A 552 51.81 34.92 42.77
N LYS A 553 52.04 34.41 41.56
CA LYS A 553 53.32 34.49 40.85
C LYS A 553 53.12 35.02 39.44
N ALA A 554 53.90 36.02 39.07
CA ALA A 554 54.02 36.51 37.69
C ALA A 554 55.52 36.63 37.35
N ALA A 555 55.92 36.13 36.17
CA ALA A 555 57.33 36.11 35.77
C ALA A 555 57.85 37.50 35.35
N ALA A 556 56.97 38.36 34.83
CA ALA A 556 57.32 39.68 34.32
C ALA A 556 56.79 40.80 35.22
N ASN A 557 55.46 40.94 35.32
CA ASN A 557 54.83 42.00 36.10
C ASN A 557 53.56 41.51 36.80
N CYS A 558 53.28 42.07 37.98
CA CYS A 558 52.05 41.87 38.74
C CYS A 558 51.49 43.25 39.14
N ASP A 559 50.54 43.77 38.37
CA ASP A 559 49.88 45.05 38.65
C ASP A 559 48.69 44.87 39.60
N VAL A 560 48.64 45.66 40.67
CA VAL A 560 47.49 45.75 41.58
C VAL A 560 47.05 47.21 41.65
N SER A 561 45.84 47.48 41.15
CA SER A 561 45.28 48.84 41.10
C SER A 561 43.85 48.84 41.63
N ALA A 562 43.59 49.71 42.61
CA ALA A 562 42.28 49.94 43.21
C ALA A 562 42.23 51.35 43.80
N VAL A 563 41.02 51.87 44.05
CA VAL A 563 40.84 53.13 44.80
C VAL A 563 41.43 53.01 46.21
N GLN A 564 41.33 51.83 46.83
CA GLN A 564 41.92 51.51 48.12
C GLN A 564 42.45 50.07 48.11
N ILE A 565 43.66 49.88 48.64
CA ILE A 565 44.28 48.57 48.86
C ILE A 565 44.51 48.41 50.36
N ASN A 566 43.90 47.39 50.98
CA ASN A 566 44.11 47.04 52.39
C ASN A 566 44.88 45.71 52.46
N ALA A 567 46.15 45.75 52.89
CA ALA A 567 46.99 44.57 53.07
C ALA A 567 47.39 44.46 54.55
N THR A 568 46.90 43.42 55.23
CA THR A 568 47.14 43.18 56.66
C THR A 568 47.78 41.82 56.89
N GLY A 569 48.88 41.80 57.65
CA GLY A 569 49.51 40.57 58.14
C GLY A 569 49.50 40.59 59.67
N SER A 570 48.88 39.60 60.30
CA SER A 570 48.77 39.53 61.77
C SER A 570 50.11 39.27 62.47
N ALA A 571 51.00 38.52 61.81
CA ALA A 571 52.36 38.24 62.30
C ALA A 571 53.42 39.10 61.61
N GLN A 572 53.42 39.11 60.27
CA GLN A 572 54.41 39.82 59.47
C GLN A 572 53.83 40.22 58.12
N LEU A 573 54.19 41.41 57.65
CA LEU A 573 54.05 41.83 56.26
C LEU A 573 55.45 42.08 55.70
N ALA A 574 55.81 41.38 54.61
CA ALA A 574 57.12 41.49 53.98
C ALA A 574 56.97 41.98 52.53
N LEU A 575 57.64 43.09 52.20
CA LEU A 575 57.74 43.65 50.86
C LEU A 575 59.23 43.82 50.53
N ALA A 576 59.72 43.09 49.53
CA ALA A 576 61.14 43.08 49.17
C ALA A 576 61.31 43.20 47.64
N SER A 577 62.27 44.01 47.21
CA SER A 577 62.72 44.10 45.81
C SER A 577 64.22 43.84 45.76
N ASN A 578 64.66 42.96 44.86
CA ASN A 578 66.09 42.73 44.59
C ASN A 578 66.70 43.86 43.75
N GLY A 579 65.86 44.61 43.03
CA GLY A 579 66.24 45.82 42.31
C GLY A 579 65.80 47.06 43.08
N THR A 580 65.38 48.09 42.36
CA THR A 580 64.82 49.29 42.97
C THR A 580 63.42 49.04 43.54
N GLY A 581 63.18 49.47 44.77
CA GLY A 581 61.85 49.62 45.34
C GLY A 581 61.51 51.10 45.52
N SER A 582 60.27 51.51 45.28
CA SER A 582 59.83 52.89 45.51
C SER A 582 58.44 52.96 46.13
N LEU A 583 58.28 53.76 47.17
CA LEU A 583 56.98 54.18 47.72
C LEU A 583 56.77 55.66 47.42
N LYS A 584 55.65 56.01 46.81
CA LYS A 584 55.31 57.39 46.42
C LYS A 584 53.86 57.70 46.78
N ALA A 585 53.61 58.84 47.39
CA ALA A 585 52.27 59.38 47.61
C ALA A 585 52.20 60.81 47.06
N ALA A 586 51.09 61.18 46.43
CA ALA A 586 50.91 62.53 45.88
C ALA A 586 50.64 63.58 46.97
N ALA A 587 50.09 63.16 48.11
CA ALA A 587 49.87 63.97 49.29
C ALA A 587 50.83 63.56 50.42
N ILE A 588 50.37 62.77 51.37
CA ILE A 588 51.14 62.35 52.55
C ILE A 588 51.43 60.85 52.46
N LEU A 589 52.70 60.48 52.69
CA LEU A 589 53.11 59.10 52.95
C LEU A 589 53.39 58.96 54.45
N GLU A 590 52.63 58.11 55.13
CA GLU A 590 52.80 57.86 56.57
C GLU A 590 53.35 56.43 56.79
N VAL A 591 54.45 56.33 57.54
CA VAL A 591 55.10 55.06 57.86
C VAL A 591 55.28 54.99 59.39
N ASN A 592 54.41 54.22 60.03
CA ASN A 592 54.35 54.12 61.49
C ASN A 592 54.86 52.75 61.98
N GLY A 593 55.73 52.77 62.97
CA GLY A 593 56.21 51.57 63.67
C GLY A 593 56.93 51.94 64.95
N ALA A 594 56.99 51.00 65.91
CA ALA A 594 57.73 51.21 67.17
C ALA A 594 59.23 51.49 66.91
N LEU A 595 59.78 50.96 65.81
CA LEU A 595 61.11 51.25 65.31
C LEU A 595 61.08 51.25 63.78
N VAL A 596 61.38 52.39 63.16
CA VAL A 596 61.55 52.51 61.70
C VAL A 596 63.02 52.71 61.41
N LYS A 597 63.63 51.75 60.72
CA LYS A 597 65.04 51.81 60.33
C LYS A 597 65.14 52.19 58.85
N ILE A 598 65.64 53.40 58.60
CA ILE A 598 65.99 53.88 57.25
C ILE A 598 67.51 53.88 57.20
N ASN A 599 68.07 53.11 56.26
CA ASN A 599 69.50 53.01 56.04
C ASN A 599 69.90 53.65 54.72
#